data_AF-A0A8W8L2U2-F1
#
_entry.id   AF-A0A8W8L2U2-F1
#
_cell.length_a   1.000
_cell.length_b   1.000
_cell.length_c   1.000
_cell.angle_alpha   90.00
_cell.angle_beta   90.00
_cell.angle_gamma   90.00
#
_symmetry.space_group_name_H-M   'P 1'
#
loop_
_entity.id
_entity.type
_entity.pdbx_description
1 polymer ?
#
loop_
_entity_poly.entity_id
_entity_poly.type
_entity_poly.pdbx_seq_one_letter_code
_entity_poly.pdbx_strand_id
1 'polypeptide(L)'
;MDNYVSRARGYFIPPYSGNYSFMVKADDGASLYLSNSENPNDKTKIAFVKSNTKSYSKYPEQKSQRIDLTANNKYYLEILHRENSGEAFAKVAAHLYNTKLTNESIPAAKQENQKISVSSSIVREKQTITLSGFSTRTSVDEVQVVDLTENSGGFSDATFRLGLDKVYTTLLTTSTSETDIGNALLQLPCLPFLGISNSDRLPLKPTELVMYLILQYKTYPGSNGETLGISVT
;
A
#
# COMPACT_ATOMS: atom_id res chain seq x y z
N MET A 1 -6.05 15.07 -55.52
CA MET A 1 -6.54 14.06 -56.48
C MET A 1 -7.79 13.54 -55.85
N ASP A 2 -8.90 13.57 -56.59
CA ASP A 2 -10.24 13.39 -56.02
C ASP A 2 -10.94 12.19 -56.68
N ASN A 3 -11.99 11.68 -56.05
CA ASN A 3 -12.82 10.57 -56.52
C ASN A 3 -12.02 9.32 -56.91
N TYR A 4 -11.21 8.81 -55.98
CA TYR A 4 -10.41 7.62 -56.21
C TYR A 4 -10.59 6.58 -55.11
N VAL A 5 -10.26 5.33 -55.46
CA VAL A 5 -10.05 4.26 -54.50
C VAL A 5 -8.61 3.81 -54.63
N SER A 6 -7.92 3.69 -53.50
CA SER A 6 -6.57 3.16 -53.44
C SER A 6 -6.52 1.90 -52.58
N ARG A 7 -5.57 1.04 -52.90
CA ARG A 7 -5.27 -0.17 -52.13
C ARG A 7 -3.77 -0.21 -51.85
N ALA A 8 -3.41 -0.21 -50.58
CA ALA A 8 -2.05 -0.51 -50.14
C ALA A 8 -2.06 -1.86 -49.43
N ARG A 9 -1.07 -2.71 -49.76
CA ARG A 9 -0.93 -4.07 -49.25
C ARG A 9 0.51 -4.35 -48.87
N GLY A 10 0.69 -5.18 -47.87
CA GLY A 10 2.00 -5.60 -47.41
C GLY A 10 1.88 -6.60 -46.27
N TYR A 11 2.95 -6.67 -45.49
CA TYR A 11 3.03 -7.54 -44.33
C TYR A 11 3.36 -6.72 -43.10
N PHE A 12 2.64 -6.96 -42.02
CA PHE A 12 3.05 -6.53 -40.70
C PHE A 12 3.93 -7.62 -40.10
N ILE A 13 5.15 -7.25 -39.72
CA ILE A 13 6.09 -8.12 -39.00
C ILE A 13 6.22 -7.53 -37.60
N PRO A 14 5.60 -8.14 -36.57
CA PRO A 14 5.67 -7.61 -35.22
C PRO A 14 7.11 -7.72 -34.70
N PRO A 15 7.67 -6.64 -34.11
CA PRO A 15 9.01 -6.69 -33.52
C PRO A 15 9.05 -7.54 -32.23
N TYR A 16 7.91 -7.72 -31.56
CA TYR A 16 7.79 -8.49 -30.32
C TYR A 16 6.53 -9.36 -30.35
N SER A 17 6.57 -10.50 -29.67
CA SER A 17 5.38 -11.33 -29.49
C SER A 17 4.43 -10.67 -28.48
N GLY A 18 3.14 -10.63 -28.77
CA GLY A 18 2.16 -10.10 -27.84
C GLY A 18 0.81 -9.77 -28.48
N ASN A 19 -0.03 -9.12 -27.68
CA ASN A 19 -1.37 -8.71 -28.11
C ASN A 19 -1.30 -7.37 -28.83
N TYR A 20 -1.70 -7.31 -30.10
CA TYR A 20 -1.75 -6.07 -30.87
C TYR A 20 -3.20 -5.63 -31.12
N SER A 21 -3.47 -4.33 -31.09
CA SER A 21 -4.64 -3.75 -31.75
C SER A 21 -4.20 -2.81 -32.86
N PHE A 22 -4.89 -2.89 -33.99
CA PHE A 22 -4.68 -1.99 -35.13
C PHE A 22 -5.77 -0.93 -35.16
N MET A 23 -5.39 0.27 -35.57
CA MET A 23 -6.29 1.41 -35.68
C MET A 23 -6.16 2.05 -37.06
N VAL A 24 -7.27 2.58 -37.59
CA VAL A 24 -7.30 3.26 -38.88
C VAL A 24 -7.93 4.65 -38.78
N LYS A 25 -7.34 5.61 -39.47
CA LYS A 25 -7.95 6.92 -39.73
C LYS A 25 -7.74 7.31 -41.18
N ALA A 26 -8.70 8.00 -41.75
CA ALA A 26 -8.65 8.38 -43.15
C ALA A 26 -9.41 9.69 -43.38
N ASP A 27 -9.15 10.28 -44.54
CA ASP A 27 -9.97 11.26 -45.22
C ASP A 27 -10.02 10.78 -46.67
N ASP A 28 -11.14 10.34 -47.22
CA ASP A 28 -12.46 10.20 -46.57
C ASP A 28 -12.64 8.91 -45.73
N GLY A 29 -12.70 7.75 -46.38
CA GLY A 29 -13.10 6.48 -45.74
C GLY A 29 -12.09 5.36 -45.98
N ALA A 30 -11.88 4.48 -45.01
CA ALA A 30 -10.98 3.35 -45.18
C ALA A 30 -11.41 2.08 -44.45
N SER A 31 -11.06 0.92 -45.01
CA SER A 31 -11.21 -0.40 -44.37
C SER A 31 -9.84 -1.07 -44.26
N LEU A 32 -9.54 -1.58 -43.06
CA LEU A 32 -8.30 -2.28 -42.74
C LEU A 32 -8.57 -3.78 -42.61
N TYR A 33 -7.75 -4.57 -43.29
CA TYR A 33 -7.82 -6.02 -43.31
C TYR A 33 -6.51 -6.61 -42.80
N LEU A 34 -6.62 -7.70 -42.06
CA LEU A 34 -5.50 -8.50 -41.58
C LEU A 34 -5.78 -9.97 -41.80
N SER A 35 -4.78 -10.72 -42.24
CA SER A 35 -4.74 -12.17 -42.13
C SER A 35 -3.89 -12.57 -40.92
N ASN A 36 -4.33 -13.58 -40.18
CA ASN A 36 -3.53 -14.13 -39.08
C ASN A 36 -2.38 -15.04 -39.57
N SER A 37 -2.06 -14.98 -40.86
CA SER A 37 -0.97 -15.65 -41.56
C SER A 37 -0.43 -14.74 -42.68
N GLU A 38 0.56 -15.22 -43.43
CA GLU A 38 1.03 -14.54 -44.64
C GLU A 38 0.10 -14.70 -45.85
N ASN A 39 -0.93 -15.55 -45.74
CA ASN A 39 -1.85 -15.83 -46.84
C ASN A 39 -2.92 -14.71 -46.96
N PRO A 40 -2.98 -13.98 -48.08
CA PRO A 40 -3.95 -12.89 -48.28
C PRO A 40 -5.41 -13.37 -48.45
N ASN A 41 -5.63 -14.66 -48.67
CA ASN A 41 -6.98 -15.24 -48.80
C ASN A 41 -7.71 -15.35 -47.45
N ASP A 42 -6.97 -15.42 -46.35
CA ASP A 42 -7.53 -15.57 -45.00
C ASP A 42 -7.78 -14.21 -44.32
N LYS A 43 -7.65 -13.11 -45.06
CA LYS A 43 -7.81 -11.76 -44.51
C LYS A 43 -9.24 -11.52 -44.05
N THR A 44 -9.38 -10.88 -42.90
CA THR A 44 -10.66 -10.40 -42.37
C THR A 44 -10.59 -8.90 -42.14
N LYS A 45 -11.73 -8.22 -42.22
CA LYS A 45 -11.80 -6.79 -41.92
C LYS A 45 -11.72 -6.62 -40.40
N ILE A 46 -10.68 -5.93 -39.92
CA ILE A 46 -10.41 -5.78 -38.49
C ILE A 46 -10.71 -4.39 -37.95
N ALA A 47 -10.75 -3.36 -38.81
CA ALA A 47 -11.12 -2.00 -38.44
C ALA A 47 -11.58 -1.22 -39.68
N PHE A 48 -12.40 -0.17 -39.51
CA PHE A 48 -12.78 0.71 -40.60
C PHE A 48 -13.20 2.10 -40.10
N VAL A 49 -13.22 3.06 -41.03
CA VAL A 49 -13.81 4.37 -40.84
C VAL A 49 -14.63 4.77 -42.08
N LYS A 50 -15.85 5.27 -41.87
CA LYS A 50 -16.80 5.56 -42.97
C LYS A 50 -16.63 6.96 -43.58
N SER A 51 -16.08 7.90 -42.82
CA SER A 51 -16.00 9.33 -43.13
C SER A 51 -14.75 9.93 -42.50
N ASN A 52 -14.34 11.11 -42.97
CA ASN A 52 -13.06 11.68 -42.60
C ASN A 52 -12.89 11.89 -41.09
N THR A 53 -11.69 11.61 -40.62
CA THR A 53 -11.28 11.86 -39.25
C THR A 53 -9.76 11.89 -39.10
N LYS A 54 -9.27 12.90 -38.39
CA LYS A 54 -7.86 13.01 -37.99
C LYS A 54 -7.56 12.26 -36.69
N SER A 55 -8.59 11.74 -36.01
CA SER A 55 -8.50 10.97 -34.76
C SER A 55 -8.62 9.45 -34.99
N TYR A 56 -7.85 8.66 -34.24
CA TYR A 56 -7.93 7.20 -34.20
C TYR A 56 -9.05 6.67 -33.28
N SER A 57 -9.67 7.53 -32.47
CA SER A 57 -10.60 7.14 -31.40
C SER A 57 -11.97 7.83 -31.51
N LYS A 58 -12.32 8.37 -32.69
CA LYS A 58 -13.61 9.04 -32.91
C LYS A 58 -14.76 8.03 -32.95
N TYR A 59 -14.54 6.87 -33.57
CA TYR A 59 -15.51 5.78 -33.67
C TYR A 59 -14.92 4.47 -33.17
N PRO A 60 -15.70 3.62 -32.48
CA PRO A 60 -15.22 2.35 -31.94
C PRO A 60 -14.73 1.39 -33.02
N GLU A 61 -15.30 1.42 -34.22
CA GLU A 61 -14.93 0.53 -35.33
C GLU A 61 -13.57 0.88 -35.96
N GLN A 62 -12.98 2.02 -35.59
CA GLN A 62 -11.63 2.40 -36.03
C GLN A 62 -10.54 1.54 -35.40
N LYS A 63 -10.87 0.71 -34.41
CA LYS A 63 -9.92 -0.10 -33.65
C LYS A 63 -10.33 -1.57 -33.66
N SER A 64 -9.37 -2.45 -33.93
CA SER A 64 -9.57 -3.89 -33.85
C SER A 64 -9.68 -4.39 -32.42
N GLN A 65 -10.20 -5.62 -32.26
CA GLN A 65 -9.94 -6.41 -31.06
C GLN A 65 -8.42 -6.66 -30.89
N ARG A 66 -8.03 -7.21 -29.74
CA ARG A 66 -6.65 -7.65 -29.52
C ARG A 66 -6.40 -8.92 -30.35
N ILE A 67 -5.25 -8.96 -31.01
CA ILE A 67 -4.83 -10.05 -31.89
C ILE A 67 -3.46 -10.51 -31.42
N ASP A 68 -3.34 -11.78 -31.08
CA ASP A 68 -2.07 -12.38 -30.67
C ASP A 68 -1.15 -12.57 -31.88
N LEU A 69 -0.02 -11.87 -31.88
CA LEU A 69 0.98 -11.96 -32.94
C LEU A 69 2.31 -12.44 -32.37
N THR A 70 3.03 -13.25 -33.15
CA THR A 70 4.36 -13.77 -32.80
C THR A 70 5.44 -12.96 -33.49
N ALA A 71 6.47 -12.55 -32.76
CA ALA A 71 7.62 -11.80 -33.27
C ALA A 71 8.19 -12.43 -34.55
N ASN A 72 8.59 -11.59 -35.49
CA ASN A 72 9.24 -11.98 -36.77
C ASN A 72 8.37 -12.81 -37.74
N ASN A 73 7.13 -13.14 -37.41
CA ASN A 73 6.20 -13.77 -38.34
C ASN A 73 5.56 -12.73 -39.27
N LYS A 74 5.24 -13.12 -40.51
CA LYS A 74 4.55 -12.25 -41.47
C LYS A 74 3.03 -12.40 -41.35
N TYR A 75 2.36 -11.27 -41.20
CA TYR A 75 0.90 -11.18 -41.20
C TYR A 75 0.45 -10.27 -42.33
N TYR A 76 -0.37 -10.77 -43.25
CA TYR A 76 -0.84 -9.96 -44.38
C TYR A 76 -1.69 -8.78 -43.87
N LEU A 77 -1.38 -7.56 -44.32
CA LEU A 77 -2.10 -6.34 -43.97
C LEU A 77 -2.49 -5.56 -45.24
N GLU A 78 -3.73 -5.12 -45.31
CA GLU A 78 -4.25 -4.37 -46.46
C GLU A 78 -5.18 -3.24 -46.00
N ILE A 79 -5.02 -2.06 -46.60
CA ILE A 79 -5.92 -0.94 -46.43
C ILE A 79 -6.56 -0.58 -47.77
N LEU A 80 -7.88 -0.50 -47.77
CA LEU A 80 -8.69 0.02 -48.87
C LEU A 80 -9.14 1.43 -48.48
N HIS A 81 -8.77 2.43 -49.26
CA HIS A 81 -9.08 3.84 -49.00
C HIS A 81 -9.92 4.40 -50.15
N ARG A 82 -10.99 5.12 -49.80
CA ARG A 82 -11.84 5.88 -50.72
C ARG A 82 -11.69 7.36 -50.40
N GLU A 83 -11.38 8.12 -51.43
CA GLU A 83 -11.35 9.57 -51.44
C GLU A 83 -12.45 10.11 -52.32
N ASN A 84 -13.29 11.03 -51.82
CA ASN A 84 -14.26 11.73 -52.66
C ASN A 84 -13.69 13.07 -53.13
N SER A 85 -13.26 13.94 -52.21
CA SER A 85 -12.73 15.26 -52.56
C SER A 85 -11.95 15.90 -51.41
N GLY A 86 -10.84 16.58 -51.73
CA GLY A 86 -10.14 17.42 -50.77
C GLY A 86 -8.81 16.82 -50.31
N GLU A 87 -8.55 16.86 -48.99
CA GLU A 87 -7.33 16.31 -48.41
C GLU A 87 -7.46 14.78 -48.34
N ALA A 88 -6.51 14.06 -48.94
CA ALA A 88 -6.59 12.60 -48.99
C ALA A 88 -5.53 11.95 -48.09
N PHE A 89 -5.96 11.12 -47.15
CA PHE A 89 -5.03 10.28 -46.38
C PHE A 89 -5.66 8.97 -45.90
N ALA A 90 -4.81 7.98 -45.68
CA ALA A 90 -5.15 6.77 -44.96
C ALA A 90 -3.96 6.35 -44.09
N LYS A 91 -4.16 6.23 -42.78
CA LYS A 91 -3.10 5.96 -41.80
C LYS A 91 -3.50 4.81 -40.90
N VAL A 92 -2.53 3.92 -40.66
CA VAL A 92 -2.68 2.77 -39.76
C VAL A 92 -1.74 2.96 -38.57
N ALA A 93 -2.23 2.63 -37.38
CA ALA A 93 -1.41 2.52 -36.17
C ALA A 93 -1.54 1.12 -35.58
N ALA A 94 -0.47 0.64 -34.94
CA ALA A 94 -0.46 -0.61 -34.19
C ALA A 94 -0.10 -0.31 -32.73
N HIS A 95 -0.86 -0.90 -31.80
CA HIS A 95 -0.64 -0.78 -30.36
C HIS A 95 -0.36 -2.17 -29.79
N LEU A 96 0.84 -2.37 -29.25
CA LEU A 96 1.24 -3.57 -28.52
C LEU A 96 0.86 -3.46 -27.03
N TYR A 97 0.10 -4.44 -26.54
CA TYR A 97 -0.28 -4.61 -25.14
C TYR A 97 0.66 -5.60 -24.43
N ASN A 98 0.75 -5.50 -23.09
CA ASN A 98 1.46 -6.44 -22.21
C ASN A 98 2.93 -6.62 -22.56
N THR A 99 3.64 -5.51 -22.75
CA THR A 99 5.07 -5.52 -23.02
C THR A 99 5.87 -5.88 -21.77
N LYS A 100 6.79 -6.85 -21.85
CA LYS A 100 7.88 -7.02 -20.86
C LYS A 100 8.97 -5.95 -21.00
N LEU A 101 8.61 -4.75 -21.46
CA LEU A 101 9.55 -3.67 -21.67
C LEU A 101 9.72 -2.91 -20.36
N THR A 102 10.94 -2.93 -19.84
CA THR A 102 11.37 -2.08 -18.72
C THR A 102 11.90 -0.74 -19.26
N ASN A 103 12.07 0.27 -18.41
CA ASN A 103 12.71 1.54 -18.81
C ASN A 103 14.14 1.34 -19.35
N GLU A 104 14.78 0.22 -19.04
CA GLU A 104 16.08 -0.17 -19.60
C GLU A 104 15.98 -0.55 -21.09
N SER A 105 14.81 -1.02 -21.53
CA SER A 105 14.58 -1.50 -22.89
C SER A 105 14.08 -0.40 -23.83
N ILE A 106 13.26 0.55 -23.36
CA ILE A 106 12.80 1.72 -24.14
C ILE A 106 12.58 2.94 -23.23
N PRO A 107 13.21 4.11 -23.50
CA PRO A 107 13.06 5.33 -22.67
C PRO A 107 11.62 5.88 -22.55
N ALA A 108 10.71 5.47 -23.43
CA ALA A 108 9.30 5.87 -23.45
C ALA A 108 8.39 4.96 -22.59
N ALA A 109 8.88 3.81 -22.11
CA ALA A 109 8.16 3.06 -21.10
C ALA A 109 8.12 3.90 -19.81
N LYS A 110 6.95 3.99 -19.18
CA LYS A 110 6.80 4.54 -17.82
C LYS A 110 6.33 3.41 -16.94
N GLN A 111 7.23 2.89 -16.11
CA GLN A 111 6.88 1.93 -15.07
C GLN A 111 6.02 2.63 -14.01
N GLU A 112 4.79 2.15 -13.81
CA GLU A 112 3.92 2.67 -12.77
C GLU A 112 4.39 2.13 -11.41
N ASN A 113 5.17 2.93 -10.68
CA ASN A 113 5.56 2.63 -9.30
C ASN A 113 4.40 2.96 -8.35
N GLN A 114 3.58 1.96 -8.01
CA GLN A 114 2.61 2.12 -6.92
C GLN A 114 3.33 2.14 -5.58
N LYS A 115 3.41 3.32 -4.95
CA LYS A 115 3.89 3.48 -3.58
C LYS A 115 2.70 3.34 -2.63
N ILE A 116 2.54 2.16 -2.03
CA ILE A 116 1.58 1.94 -0.95
C ILE A 116 2.23 2.47 0.34
N SER A 117 1.60 3.47 0.97
CA SER A 117 2.05 4.04 2.25
C SER A 117 1.06 3.66 3.34
N VAL A 118 1.55 3.05 4.42
CA VAL A 118 0.78 2.75 5.64
C VAL A 118 1.30 3.65 6.76
N SER A 119 0.40 4.29 7.51
CA SER A 119 0.73 5.12 8.67
C SER A 119 -0.04 4.64 9.91
N SER A 120 0.58 4.75 11.09
CA SER A 120 -0.03 4.47 12.40
C SER A 120 0.06 5.70 13.31
N SER A 121 -0.88 5.85 14.24
CA SER A 121 -0.84 6.84 15.32
C SER A 121 -0.54 6.17 16.66
N ILE A 122 0.36 6.74 17.47
CA ILE A 122 0.62 6.27 18.84
C ILE A 122 -0.34 7.01 19.78
N VAL A 123 -1.17 6.27 20.52
CA VAL A 123 -2.02 6.82 21.57
C VAL A 123 -1.36 6.54 22.93
N ARG A 124 -1.28 7.56 23.78
CA ARG A 124 -0.77 7.43 25.15
C ARG A 124 -1.94 7.42 26.11
N GLU A 125 -2.06 6.36 26.90
CA GLU A 125 -3.00 6.31 28.02
C GLU A 125 -2.21 6.43 29.32
N LYS A 126 -2.58 7.40 30.17
CA LYS A 126 -1.97 7.61 31.49
C LYS A 126 -3.00 7.22 32.55
N GLN A 127 -2.79 6.07 33.20
CA GLN A 127 -3.59 5.69 34.36
C GLN A 127 -2.86 6.13 35.63
N THR A 128 -3.59 6.83 36.51
CA THR A 128 -3.08 7.37 37.77
C THR A 128 -3.70 6.59 38.90
N ILE A 129 -2.88 5.90 39.69
CA ILE A 129 -3.33 5.19 40.89
C ILE A 129 -2.97 6.07 42.09
N THR A 130 -4.00 6.56 42.79
CA THR A 130 -3.84 7.35 44.01
C THR A 130 -4.10 6.46 45.21
N LEU A 131 -3.08 6.24 46.04
CA LEU A 131 -3.24 5.52 47.31
C LEU A 131 -3.44 6.53 48.44
N SER A 132 -4.50 6.37 49.23
CA SER A 132 -4.87 7.28 50.33
C SER A 132 -5.23 6.51 51.59
N GLY A 133 -5.13 7.14 52.77
CA GLY A 133 -5.58 6.54 54.04
C GLY A 133 -4.53 5.69 54.78
N PHE A 134 -3.25 5.85 54.46
CA PHE A 134 -2.17 5.19 55.20
C PHE A 134 -2.23 5.58 56.69
N SER A 135 -2.33 4.56 57.54
CA SER A 135 -2.21 4.70 59.00
C SER A 135 -0.88 4.11 59.46
N THR A 136 -0.32 4.69 60.52
CA THR A 136 0.96 4.29 61.06
C THR A 136 0.84 2.94 61.77
N ARG A 137 1.14 1.85 61.08
CA ARG A 137 1.27 0.50 61.66
C ARG A 137 2.72 0.03 61.59
N THR A 138 3.04 -1.03 62.33
CA THR A 138 4.30 -1.77 62.21
C THR A 138 4.52 -2.17 60.76
N SER A 139 5.74 -1.96 60.24
CA SER A 139 6.11 -2.36 58.88
C SER A 139 5.86 -3.85 58.70
N VAL A 140 5.00 -4.19 57.74
CA VAL A 140 4.84 -5.54 57.21
C VAL A 140 5.42 -5.56 55.81
N ASP A 141 6.05 -6.66 55.43
CA ASP A 141 6.41 -6.89 54.04
C ASP A 141 5.10 -7.06 53.28
N GLU A 142 4.78 -6.11 52.41
CA GLU A 142 3.59 -6.15 51.57
C GLU A 142 4.02 -6.38 50.13
N VAL A 143 3.49 -7.43 49.51
CA VAL A 143 3.65 -7.68 48.08
C VAL A 143 2.39 -7.15 47.39
N GLN A 144 2.51 -6.05 46.65
CA GLN A 144 1.46 -5.62 45.73
C GLN A 144 1.60 -6.39 44.42
N VAL A 145 0.55 -7.12 44.05
CA VAL A 145 0.46 -7.80 42.77
C VAL A 145 -0.24 -6.85 41.80
N VAL A 146 0.41 -6.55 40.68
CA VAL A 146 -0.16 -5.75 39.61
C VAL A 146 -0.33 -6.66 38.40
N ASP A 147 -1.57 -7.06 38.12
CA ASP A 147 -1.89 -7.87 36.96
C ASP A 147 -2.15 -6.98 35.74
N LEU A 148 -1.28 -7.09 34.73
CA LEU A 148 -1.47 -6.47 33.44
C LEU A 148 -2.05 -7.51 32.48
N THR A 149 -3.36 -7.43 32.23
CA THR A 149 -4.02 -8.31 31.25
C THR A 149 -4.07 -7.61 29.90
N GLU A 150 -3.42 -8.20 28.90
CA GLU A 150 -3.54 -7.76 27.52
C GLU A 150 -4.87 -8.27 26.93
N ASN A 151 -5.83 -7.37 26.71
CA ASN A 151 -7.09 -7.67 25.99
C ASN A 151 -7.04 -7.29 24.51
N SER A 152 -5.85 -7.05 23.97
CA SER A 152 -5.69 -6.73 22.54
C SER A 152 -5.87 -8.02 21.74
N GLY A 153 -6.55 -7.97 20.60
CA GLY A 153 -6.79 -9.11 19.70
C GLY A 153 -5.53 -9.72 19.05
N GLY A 154 -4.38 -9.72 19.73
CA GLY A 154 -3.13 -10.35 19.28
C GLY A 154 -2.05 -9.37 18.77
N PHE A 155 -2.00 -8.13 19.25
CA PHE A 155 -0.96 -7.17 18.85
C PHE A 155 0.23 -7.18 19.82
N SER A 156 1.29 -7.90 19.46
CA SER A 156 2.49 -8.17 20.28
C SER A 156 3.46 -6.98 20.47
N ASP A 157 3.05 -5.74 20.21
CA ASP A 157 3.91 -4.54 20.27
C ASP A 157 3.48 -3.49 21.30
N ALA A 158 2.54 -3.84 22.18
CA ALA A 158 2.18 -3.00 23.32
C ALA A 158 3.38 -2.82 24.26
N THR A 159 3.70 -1.57 24.58
CA THR A 159 4.73 -1.23 25.56
C THR A 159 4.17 -0.40 26.70
N PHE A 160 4.73 -0.57 27.88
CA PHE A 160 4.38 0.18 29.07
C PHE A 160 5.63 0.62 29.82
N ARG A 161 5.49 1.58 30.73
CA ARG A 161 6.53 1.88 31.71
C ARG A 161 5.89 2.26 33.03
N LEU A 162 6.54 1.87 34.10
CA LEU A 162 6.13 2.20 35.46
C LEU A 162 6.82 3.50 35.86
N GLY A 163 6.17 4.30 36.70
CA GLY A 163 6.79 5.50 37.23
C GLY A 163 6.35 5.84 38.65
N LEU A 164 7.33 6.29 39.43
CA LEU A 164 7.18 6.79 40.79
C LEU A 164 7.87 8.14 40.90
N ASP A 165 7.18 9.13 41.48
CA ASP A 165 7.66 10.51 41.64
C ASP A 165 8.31 11.10 40.37
N LYS A 166 7.63 10.91 39.23
CA LYS A 166 8.04 11.37 37.89
C LYS A 166 9.34 10.76 37.33
N VAL A 167 9.92 9.79 38.02
CA VAL A 167 10.94 8.90 37.45
C VAL A 167 10.24 7.70 36.85
N TYR A 168 10.68 7.27 35.67
CA TYR A 168 10.05 6.19 34.92
C TYR A 168 11.07 5.12 34.58
N THR A 169 10.62 3.87 34.52
CA THR A 169 11.40 2.77 33.93
C THR A 169 11.64 3.00 32.44
N THR A 170 12.55 2.22 31.87
CA THR A 170 12.57 1.98 30.42
C THR A 170 11.24 1.37 29.94
N LEU A 171 11.03 1.36 28.62
CA LEU A 171 9.86 0.70 28.03
C LEU A 171 9.97 -0.81 28.25
N LEU A 172 8.89 -1.38 28.77
CA LEU A 172 8.66 -2.79 29.02
C LEU A 172 7.58 -3.28 28.05
N THR A 173 7.59 -4.57 27.75
CA THR A 173 6.56 -5.29 26.99
C THR A 173 5.84 -6.30 27.89
N THR A 174 4.67 -6.80 27.46
CA THR A 174 3.95 -7.89 28.14
C THR A 174 4.76 -9.19 28.19
N SER A 175 5.77 -9.34 27.32
CA SER A 175 6.72 -10.48 27.28
C SER A 175 8.04 -10.26 28.04
N THR A 176 8.18 -9.17 28.81
CA THR A 176 9.44 -8.89 29.51
C THR A 176 9.68 -9.90 30.64
N SER A 177 10.91 -10.39 30.77
CA SER A 177 11.24 -11.38 31.81
C SER A 177 11.11 -10.80 33.21
N GLU A 178 10.81 -11.63 34.22
CA GLU A 178 10.76 -11.21 35.63
C GLU A 178 12.07 -10.54 36.08
N THR A 179 13.21 -11.05 35.61
CA THR A 179 14.53 -10.49 35.92
C THR A 179 14.69 -9.09 35.35
N ASP A 180 14.27 -8.85 34.11
CA ASP A 180 14.37 -7.54 33.48
C ASP A 180 13.37 -6.53 34.06
N ILE A 181 12.17 -7.00 34.44
CA ILE A 181 11.21 -6.20 35.21
C ILE A 181 11.83 -5.79 36.55
N GLY A 182 12.44 -6.74 37.28
CA GLY A 182 13.13 -6.45 38.54
C GLY A 182 14.24 -5.41 38.38
N ASN A 183 15.07 -5.56 37.35
CA ASN A 183 16.13 -4.59 37.03
C ASN A 183 15.59 -3.21 36.66
N ALA A 184 14.47 -3.14 35.94
CA ALA A 184 13.81 -1.88 35.60
C ALA A 184 13.22 -1.19 36.84
N LEU A 185 12.63 -1.96 37.76
CA LEU A 185 12.09 -1.44 39.02
C LEU A 185 13.18 -0.86 39.93
N LEU A 186 14.39 -1.45 39.93
CA LEU A 186 15.54 -0.91 40.67
C LEU A 186 15.99 0.47 40.17
N GLN A 187 15.56 0.90 38.98
CA GLN A 187 15.83 2.24 38.46
C GLN A 187 14.84 3.29 38.97
N LEU A 188 13.71 2.86 39.55
CA LEU A 188 12.79 3.78 40.19
C LEU A 188 13.32 4.19 41.56
N PRO A 189 13.03 5.43 42.00
CA PRO A 189 13.36 5.85 43.36
C PRO A 189 12.73 4.87 44.35
N CYS A 190 13.49 4.43 45.34
CA CYS A 190 12.86 3.90 46.53
C CYS A 190 12.28 5.07 47.33
N LEU A 191 11.18 4.84 48.05
CA LEU A 191 10.75 5.81 49.05
C LEU A 191 11.90 5.99 50.04
N PRO A 192 12.46 7.21 50.22
CA PRO A 192 13.53 7.40 51.17
C PRO A 192 12.97 7.15 52.56
N PHE A 193 13.38 6.05 53.18
CA PHE A 193 13.58 6.06 54.62
C PHE A 193 15.09 6.10 54.84
N LEU A 194 15.56 7.27 55.26
CA LEU A 194 16.96 7.58 55.55
C LEU A 194 17.64 6.43 56.30
N GLY A 195 18.82 6.02 55.82
CA GLY A 195 19.47 4.76 56.20
C GLY A 195 19.60 4.49 57.71
N ILE A 196 18.81 3.54 58.19
CA ILE A 196 18.96 2.87 59.49
C ILE A 196 18.75 1.35 59.27
N SER A 197 19.46 0.51 60.04
CA SER A 197 19.32 -0.95 60.02
C SER A 197 17.91 -1.44 60.32
N ASN A 198 17.58 -2.63 59.81
CA ASN A 198 16.26 -3.25 59.69
C ASN A 198 15.34 -3.37 60.93
N SER A 199 15.70 -2.91 62.14
CA SER A 199 14.92 -3.14 63.36
C SER A 199 13.89 -2.07 63.74
N ASP A 200 13.97 -0.83 63.22
CA ASP A 200 13.19 0.30 63.78
C ASP A 200 12.58 1.23 62.72
N ARG A 201 11.57 0.75 62.00
CA ARG A 201 10.82 1.54 60.99
C ARG A 201 9.67 2.32 61.64
N LEU A 202 9.64 3.65 61.44
CA LEU A 202 8.51 4.55 61.75
C LEU A 202 8.10 5.33 60.48
N PRO A 203 6.91 5.95 60.42
CA PRO A 203 6.16 6.15 59.18
C PRO A 203 6.38 7.50 58.50
N LEU A 204 6.17 7.54 57.17
CA LEU A 204 6.13 8.76 56.35
C LEU A 204 4.86 9.57 56.64
N LYS A 205 5.00 10.92 56.67
CA LYS A 205 3.87 11.85 56.66
C LYS A 205 3.23 11.90 55.26
N PRO A 206 1.90 12.00 55.16
CA PRO A 206 1.19 11.86 53.90
C PRO A 206 1.26 13.14 53.08
N THR A 207 1.76 13.03 51.86
CA THR A 207 1.29 13.88 50.76
C THR A 207 1.41 13.05 49.49
N GLU A 208 0.32 12.34 49.20
CA GLU A 208 0.03 11.60 47.95
C GLU A 208 1.19 10.85 47.29
N LEU A 209 1.27 9.54 47.52
CA LEU A 209 2.05 8.68 46.65
C LEU A 209 1.26 8.47 45.35
N VAL A 210 1.75 9.02 44.25
CA VAL A 210 1.13 8.87 42.93
C VAL A 210 1.98 7.95 42.08
N MET A 211 1.49 6.73 41.84
CA MET A 211 2.06 5.85 40.83
C MET A 211 1.43 6.13 39.47
N TYR A 212 2.27 6.17 38.45
CA TYR A 212 1.83 6.34 37.07
C TYR A 212 2.15 5.08 36.27
N LEU A 213 1.13 4.51 35.63
CA LEU A 213 1.34 3.62 34.48
C LEU A 213 1.10 4.44 33.21
N ILE A 214 2.10 4.47 32.34
CA ILE A 214 1.96 5.10 31.02
C ILE A 214 2.00 3.98 29.98
N LEU A 215 0.85 3.70 29.38
CA LEU A 215 0.68 2.72 28.31
C LEU A 215 0.87 3.41 26.96
N GLN A 216 1.62 2.76 26.06
CA GLN A 216 1.81 3.20 24.69
C GLN A 216 1.52 2.05 23.74
N TYR A 217 0.52 2.24 22.89
CA TYR A 217 0.17 1.28 21.84
C TYR A 217 -0.07 2.02 20.51
N LYS A 218 0.14 1.29 19.42
CA LYS A 218 -0.15 1.78 18.06
C LYS A 218 -1.59 1.45 17.71
N THR A 219 -2.27 2.40 17.07
CA THR A 219 -3.57 2.17 16.43
C THR A 219 -3.44 2.23 14.92
N TYR A 220 -4.16 1.35 14.24
CA TYR A 220 -4.22 1.28 12.78
C TYR A 220 -5.58 1.81 12.27
N PRO A 221 -5.65 2.36 11.06
CA PRO A 221 -6.90 2.83 10.49
C PRO A 221 -7.95 1.70 10.45
N GLY A 222 -9.06 1.87 11.18
CA GLY A 222 -10.17 0.90 11.24
C GLY A 222 -10.24 0.02 12.49
N SER A 223 -9.28 0.10 13.42
CA SER A 223 -9.41 -0.56 14.73
C SER A 223 -10.36 0.23 15.63
N ASN A 224 -11.47 -0.39 16.06
CA ASN A 224 -12.40 0.21 17.02
C ASN A 224 -11.73 0.26 18.40
N GLY A 225 -11.12 1.40 18.73
CA GLY A 225 -10.41 1.71 19.98
C GLY A 225 -10.53 0.67 21.10
N GLU A 226 -9.59 -0.26 21.13
CA GLU A 226 -9.47 -1.28 22.19
C GLU A 226 -8.77 -0.63 23.40
N THR A 227 -9.40 -0.70 24.57
CA THR A 227 -8.88 -0.13 25.82
C THR A 227 -8.25 -1.24 26.67
N LEU A 228 -7.02 -1.03 27.14
CA LEU A 228 -6.37 -1.89 28.15
C LEU A 228 -6.85 -1.48 29.55
N GLY A 229 -7.61 -2.36 30.20
CA GLY A 229 -8.06 -2.14 31.58
C GLY A 229 -7.02 -2.64 32.58
N ILE A 230 -6.76 -1.87 33.64
CA ILE A 230 -6.04 -2.34 34.83
C ILE A 230 -7.08 -2.69 35.90
N SER A 231 -6.97 -3.87 36.50
CA SER A 231 -7.62 -4.20 37.77
C SER A 231 -6.56 -4.29 38.86
N VAL A 232 -6.74 -3.55 39.95
CA VAL A 232 -5.98 -3.72 41.18
C VAL A 232 -6.85 -4.56 42.11
N THR A 233 -6.32 -5.67 42.63
CA THR A 233 -7.03 -6.54 43.59
C THR A 233 -6.25 -6.66 44.87
#